data_AF-A0A7V9J658-F1
#
_entry.id   AF-A0A7V9J658-F1
#
_cell.length_a   1.000
_cell.length_b   1.000
_cell.length_c   1.000
_cell.angle_alpha   90.00
_cell.angle_beta   90.00
_cell.angle_gamma   90.00
#
_symmetry.space_group_name_H-M   'P 1'
#
loop_
_entity.id
_entity.type
_entity.pdbx_description
1 polymer ?
#
loop_
_entity_poly.entity_id
_entity_poly.type
_entity_poly.pdbx_seq_one_letter_code
_entity_poly.pdbx_strand_id
1 'polypeptide(L)'
;VAAELNATFLASGADAESFRSLVEVNLAGQTQFFRLMQGYLAIGLLVGIAGLGVVMVRAVRERRRQVGVLRALGYPSAAVRRAFLVESAFVAAEGIVIGTVLALVTAWQIVGNDTFGDDLPFAVPWFEVAVLVVVTLAMSLLATAAPAQQASRIKPAVALRLAD
;
A
#
# COMPACT_ATOMS: atom_id res chain seq x y z
N VAL A 1 26.88 37.30 24.95
CA VAL A 1 25.74 36.37 25.10
C VAL A 1 26.15 34.90 24.96
N ALA A 2 26.58 34.41 23.79
CA ALA A 2 26.98 32.99 23.63
C ALA A 2 28.21 32.57 24.48
N ALA A 3 29.22 33.44 24.60
CA ALA A 3 30.41 33.18 25.43
C ALA A 3 30.15 33.30 26.94
N GLU A 4 29.14 34.07 27.33
CA GLU A 4 28.80 34.36 28.72
C GLU A 4 27.93 33.24 29.32
N LEU A 5 27.06 32.64 28.50
CA LEU A 5 26.32 31.42 28.82
C LEU A 5 27.27 30.23 29.05
N ASN A 6 28.33 30.09 28.24
CA ASN A 6 29.28 28.98 28.36
C ASN A 6 30.04 28.93 29.70
N ALA A 7 30.31 30.11 30.29
CA ALA A 7 31.01 30.21 31.58
C ALA A 7 30.13 29.78 32.77
N THR A 8 28.81 29.95 32.68
CA THR A 8 27.87 29.56 33.75
C THR A 8 27.56 28.06 33.73
N PHE A 9 27.61 27.41 32.56
CA PHE A 9 27.36 25.97 32.41
C PHE A 9 28.58 25.08 32.74
N LEU A 10 29.80 25.61 32.65
CA LEU A 10 31.02 24.91 33.10
C LEU A 10 31.04 24.63 34.61
N ALA A 11 30.30 25.41 35.42
CA ALA A 11 30.19 25.19 36.86
C ALA A 11 29.23 24.04 37.25
N SER A 12 28.44 23.52 36.31
CA SER A 12 27.39 22.51 36.54
C SER A 12 27.70 21.13 35.93
N GLY A 13 28.87 20.93 35.31
CA GLY A 13 29.33 19.61 34.84
C GLY A 13 28.50 18.98 33.73
N ALA A 14 27.61 19.75 33.10
CA ALA A 14 26.80 19.33 31.96
C ALA A 14 27.34 19.98 30.69
N ASP A 15 28.15 19.24 29.93
CA ASP A 15 28.57 19.66 28.59
C ASP A 15 27.35 19.77 27.68
N ALA A 16 27.10 20.94 27.11
CA ALA A 16 26.01 21.15 26.16
C ALA A 16 26.19 20.32 24.87
N GLU A 17 27.38 19.73 24.64
CA GLU A 17 27.65 18.80 23.54
C GLU A 17 27.19 17.36 23.84
N SER A 18 27.20 16.92 25.10
CA SER A 18 26.78 15.55 25.46
C SER A 18 25.26 15.37 25.46
N PHE A 19 24.48 16.40 25.82
CA PHE A 19 23.02 16.33 25.67
C PHE A 19 22.58 16.32 24.20
N ARG A 20 23.24 17.10 23.32
CA ARG A 20 22.95 17.11 21.88
C ARG A 20 23.29 15.78 21.22
N SER A 21 24.44 15.19 21.54
CA SER A 21 24.83 13.89 20.99
C SER A 21 23.92 12.75 21.48
N LEU A 22 23.49 12.78 22.75
CA LEU A 22 22.51 11.81 23.28
C LEU A 22 21.14 11.93 22.60
N VAL A 23 20.66 13.14 22.33
CA VAL A 23 19.41 13.38 21.59
C VAL A 23 19.54 12.96 20.13
N GLU A 24 20.63 13.32 19.45
CA GLU A 24 20.89 12.91 18.06
C GLU A 24 20.98 11.40 17.91
N VAL A 25 21.67 10.70 18.82
CA VAL A 25 21.76 9.24 18.81
C VAL A 25 20.39 8.58 19.03
N ASN A 26 19.55 9.13 19.92
CA ASN A 26 18.20 8.62 20.17
C ASN A 26 17.27 8.83 18.96
N LEU A 27 17.28 10.03 18.38
CA LEU A 27 16.48 10.37 17.20
C LEU A 27 16.95 9.60 15.95
N ALA A 28 18.26 9.40 15.78
CA ALA A 28 18.81 8.57 14.71
C ALA A 28 18.36 7.10 14.84
N GLY A 29 18.39 6.56 16.07
CA GLY A 29 17.90 5.21 16.35
C GLY A 29 16.41 5.03 16.00
N GLN A 30 15.55 5.96 16.44
CA GLN A 30 14.12 5.92 16.13
C GLN A 30 13.82 6.08 14.63
N THR A 31 14.42 7.07 13.96
CA THR A 31 14.18 7.30 12.53
C THR A 31 14.65 6.13 11.68
N GLN A 32 15.76 5.49 12.06
CA GLN A 32 16.25 4.30 11.36
C GLN A 32 15.33 3.09 11.54
N PHE A 33 14.78 2.89 12.75
CA PHE A 33 13.76 1.87 12.98
C PHE A 33 12.52 2.08 12.11
N PHE A 34 11.96 3.30 12.10
CA PHE A 34 10.80 3.63 11.27
C PHE A 34 11.08 3.46 9.77
N ARG A 35 12.29 3.80 9.31
CA ARG A 35 12.69 3.62 7.91
C ARG A 35 12.75 2.15 7.49
N LEU A 36 13.27 1.28 8.36
CA LEU A 36 13.27 -0.17 8.14
C LEU A 36 11.84 -0.72 8.11
N MET A 37 10.99 -0.30 9.05
CA MET A 37 9.59 -0.70 9.09
C MET A 37 8.83 -0.24 7.84
N GLN A 38 9.07 1.00 7.37
CA GLN A 38 8.50 1.51 6.12
C GLN A 38 8.92 0.65 4.92
N GLY A 39 10.20 0.25 4.85
CA GLY A 39 10.68 -0.67 3.81
C GLY A 39 9.99 -2.04 3.86
N TYR A 40 9.82 -2.60 5.06
CA TYR A 40 9.09 -3.86 5.26
C TYR A 40 7.62 -3.75 4.82
N LEU A 41 6.93 -2.67 5.20
CA LEU A 41 5.54 -2.41 4.79
C LEU A 41 5.41 -2.22 3.27
N ALA A 42 6.39 -1.57 2.63
CA ALA A 42 6.42 -1.44 1.17
C ALA A 42 6.52 -2.80 0.46
N ILE A 43 7.29 -3.75 1.02
CA ILE A 43 7.33 -5.12 0.51
C ILE A 43 5.98 -5.81 0.73
N GLY A 44 5.35 -5.63 1.90
CA GLY A 44 4.00 -6.14 2.17
C GLY A 44 2.97 -5.66 1.15
N LEU A 45 3.04 -4.39 0.76
CA LEU A 45 2.20 -3.82 -0.29
C LEU A 45 2.42 -4.53 -1.64
N LEU A 46 3.68 -4.75 -2.03
CA LEU A 46 4.02 -5.49 -3.25
C LEU A 46 3.48 -6.92 -3.22
N VAL A 47 3.59 -7.60 -2.08
CA VAL A 47 3.03 -8.95 -1.89
C VAL A 47 1.50 -8.94 -2.02
N GLY A 48 0.82 -7.95 -1.45
CA GLY A 48 -0.62 -7.78 -1.60
C GLY A 48 -1.05 -7.57 -3.05
N ILE A 49 -0.34 -6.72 -3.79
CA ILE A 49 -0.57 -6.49 -5.23
C ILE A 49 -0.34 -7.77 -6.05
N ALA A 50 0.73 -8.51 -5.76
CA ALA A 50 0.99 -9.78 -6.41
C ALA A 50 -0.13 -10.80 -6.10
N GLY A 51 -0.61 -10.84 -4.86
CA GLY A 51 -1.74 -11.66 -4.43
C GLY A 51 -3.02 -11.38 -5.23
N LEU A 52 -3.35 -10.11 -5.47
CA LEU A 52 -4.47 -9.73 -6.35
C LEU A 52 -4.29 -10.28 -7.77
N GLY A 53 -3.07 -10.26 -8.31
CA GLY A 53 -2.75 -10.87 -9.60
C GLY A 53 -3.03 -12.37 -9.62
N VAL A 54 -2.64 -13.10 -8.58
CA VAL A 54 -2.89 -14.55 -8.44
C VAL A 54 -4.39 -14.84 -8.36
N VAL A 55 -5.13 -14.08 -7.56
CA VAL A 55 -6.60 -14.20 -7.46
C VAL A 55 -7.26 -13.94 -8.81
N MET A 56 -6.82 -12.92 -9.56
CA MET A 56 -7.32 -12.66 -10.91
C MET A 56 -7.05 -13.82 -11.86
N VAL A 57 -5.85 -14.41 -11.84
CA VAL A 57 -5.54 -15.61 -12.64
C VAL A 57 -6.50 -16.76 -12.31
N ARG A 58 -6.80 -16.98 -11.03
CA ARG A 58 -7.76 -18.00 -10.58
C ARG A 58 -9.19 -17.68 -11.06
N ALA A 59 -9.66 -16.45 -10.88
CA ALA A 59 -10.99 -16.01 -11.33
C ALA A 59 -11.16 -16.19 -12.85
N VAL A 60 -10.12 -15.85 -13.63
CA VAL A 60 -10.11 -16.09 -15.08
C VAL A 60 -10.22 -17.57 -15.41
N ARG A 61 -9.50 -18.45 -14.68
CA ARG A 61 -9.54 -19.91 -14.87
C ARG A 61 -10.92 -20.49 -14.61
N GLU A 62 -11.56 -20.08 -13.53
CA GLU A 62 -12.90 -20.54 -13.14
C GLU A 62 -13.97 -20.07 -14.15
N ARG A 63 -13.83 -18.86 -14.71
CA ARG A 63 -14.80 -18.27 -15.65
C ARG A 63 -14.49 -18.50 -17.13
N ARG A 64 -13.47 -19.31 -17.49
CA ARG A 64 -13.07 -19.53 -18.90
C ARG A 64 -14.21 -20.03 -19.79
N ARG A 65 -15.04 -20.95 -19.29
CA ARG A 65 -16.17 -21.50 -20.05
C ARG A 65 -17.18 -20.41 -20.39
N GLN A 66 -17.56 -19.58 -19.42
CA GLN A 66 -18.49 -18.47 -19.59
C GLN A 66 -17.95 -17.45 -20.60
N VAL A 67 -16.66 -17.09 -20.49
CA VAL A 67 -15.98 -16.20 -21.44
C VAL A 67 -15.98 -16.79 -22.85
N GLY A 68 -15.75 -18.10 -22.98
CA GLY A 68 -15.80 -18.81 -24.26
C GLY A 68 -17.18 -18.77 -24.93
N VAL A 69 -18.26 -18.94 -24.15
CA VAL A 69 -19.64 -18.84 -24.64
C VAL A 69 -19.95 -17.41 -25.09
N LEU A 70 -19.63 -16.40 -24.27
CA LEU A 70 -19.82 -14.99 -24.64
C LEU A 70 -19.07 -14.64 -25.93
N ARG A 71 -17.83 -15.12 -26.07
CA ARG A 71 -17.01 -14.96 -27.28
C ARG A 71 -17.61 -15.66 -28.50
N ALA A 72 -18.30 -16.79 -28.34
CA ALA A 72 -18.99 -17.49 -29.41
C ALA A 72 -20.26 -16.75 -29.87
N LEU A 73 -20.92 -16.03 -28.95
CA LEU A 73 -22.06 -15.15 -29.24
C LEU A 73 -21.65 -13.81 -29.88
N GLY A 74 -20.35 -13.59 -30.13
CA GLY A 74 -19.84 -12.39 -30.80
C GLY A 74 -19.44 -11.25 -29.88
N TYR A 75 -19.36 -11.45 -28.54
CA TYR A 75 -18.87 -10.39 -27.65
C TYR A 75 -17.40 -10.01 -27.96
N PRO A 76 -17.08 -8.72 -27.98
CA PRO A 76 -15.71 -8.26 -28.22
C PRO A 76 -14.81 -8.60 -27.04
N SER A 77 -13.57 -9.02 -27.34
CA SER A 77 -12.54 -9.33 -26.32
C SER A 77 -12.26 -8.14 -25.39
N ALA A 78 -12.41 -6.91 -25.90
CA ALA A 78 -12.28 -5.69 -25.12
C ALA A 78 -13.35 -5.55 -24.02
N ALA A 79 -14.58 -6.00 -24.24
CA ALA A 79 -15.63 -5.95 -23.23
C ALA A 79 -15.34 -6.92 -22.08
N VAL A 80 -14.89 -8.14 -22.41
CA VAL A 80 -14.45 -9.13 -21.42
C VAL A 80 -13.28 -8.58 -20.60
N ARG A 81 -12.28 -7.99 -21.26
CA ARG A 81 -11.13 -7.37 -20.57
C ARG A 81 -11.57 -6.26 -19.61
N ARG A 82 -12.46 -5.37 -20.06
CA ARG A 82 -12.98 -4.27 -19.24
C ARG A 82 -13.73 -4.78 -18.02
N ALA A 83 -14.54 -5.83 -18.16
CA ALA A 83 -15.27 -6.42 -17.04
C ALA A 83 -14.30 -6.88 -15.93
N PHE A 84 -13.26 -7.65 -16.29
CA PHE A 84 -12.26 -8.08 -15.31
C PHE A 84 -11.46 -6.92 -14.71
N LEU A 85 -11.12 -5.90 -15.49
CA LEU A 85 -10.42 -4.71 -14.99
C LEU A 85 -11.30 -3.92 -14.01
N VAL A 86 -12.59 -3.75 -14.28
CA VAL A 86 -13.54 -3.07 -13.38
C VAL A 86 -13.72 -3.88 -12.10
N GLU A 87 -13.85 -5.20 -12.19
CA GLU A 87 -13.95 -6.07 -11.02
C GLU A 87 -12.70 -5.97 -10.13
N SER A 88 -11.51 -5.99 -10.73
CA SER A 88 -10.27 -5.82 -9.95
C SER A 88 -10.06 -4.39 -9.44
N ALA A 89 -10.49 -3.37 -10.18
CA ALA A 89 -10.50 -1.99 -9.70
C ALA A 89 -11.38 -1.84 -8.47
N PHE A 90 -12.55 -2.48 -8.47
CA PHE A 90 -13.49 -2.46 -7.36
C PHE A 90 -12.90 -3.12 -6.11
N VAL A 91 -12.36 -4.34 -6.25
CA VAL A 91 -11.69 -5.06 -5.14
C VAL A 91 -10.51 -4.26 -4.59
N ALA A 92 -9.70 -3.65 -5.47
CA ALA A 92 -8.58 -2.81 -5.05
C ALA A 92 -9.07 -1.55 -4.31
N ALA A 93 -10.14 -0.90 -4.79
CA ALA A 93 -10.72 0.27 -4.16
C ALA A 93 -11.26 -0.04 -2.76
N GLU A 94 -11.98 -1.15 -2.59
CA GLU A 94 -12.46 -1.58 -1.27
C GLU A 94 -11.30 -1.83 -0.30
N GLY A 95 -10.26 -2.55 -0.76
CA GLY A 95 -9.06 -2.79 0.04
C GLY A 95 -8.35 -1.49 0.46
N ILE A 96 -8.25 -0.53 -0.45
CA ILE A 96 -7.66 0.80 -0.17
C ILE A 96 -8.51 1.55 0.87
N VAL A 97 -9.83 1.62 0.68
CA VAL A 97 -10.73 2.33 1.61
C VAL A 97 -10.63 1.73 3.00
N ILE A 98 -10.76 0.40 3.11
CA ILE A 98 -10.67 -0.30 4.40
C ILE A 98 -9.29 -0.10 5.02
N GLY A 99 -8.22 -0.27 4.25
CA GLY A 99 -6.84 -0.11 4.72
C GLY A 99 -6.54 1.31 5.22
N THR A 100 -6.95 2.35 4.48
CA THR A 100 -6.76 3.75 4.88
C THR A 100 -7.56 4.09 6.14
N VAL A 101 -8.81 3.64 6.25
CA VAL A 101 -9.62 3.86 7.46
C VAL A 101 -8.97 3.18 8.67
N LEU A 102 -8.56 1.92 8.55
CA LEU A 102 -7.89 1.20 9.65
C LEU A 102 -6.57 1.87 10.04
N ALA A 103 -5.79 2.35 9.07
CA ALA A 103 -4.55 3.05 9.33
C ALA A 103 -4.79 4.35 10.12
N LEU A 104 -5.77 5.17 9.71
CA LEU A 104 -6.11 6.42 10.39
C LEU A 104 -6.66 6.19 11.80
N VAL A 105 -7.55 5.21 11.97
CA VAL A 105 -8.12 4.87 13.28
C VAL A 105 -7.02 4.39 14.22
N THR A 106 -6.13 3.51 13.75
CA THR A 106 -5.03 2.99 14.56
C THR A 106 -4.03 4.11 14.91
N ALA A 107 -3.70 4.98 13.95
CA ALA A 107 -2.82 6.11 14.20
C ALA A 107 -3.40 7.09 15.23
N TRP A 108 -4.71 7.37 15.14
CA TRP A 108 -5.41 8.20 16.12
C TRP A 108 -5.39 7.60 17.52
N GLN A 109 -5.65 6.29 17.65
CA GLN A 109 -5.59 5.57 18.94
C GLN A 109 -4.18 5.57 19.55
N ILE A 110 -3.13 5.43 18.72
CA ILE A 110 -1.74 5.44 19.19
C ILE A 110 -1.37 6.82 19.77
N VAL A 111 -1.75 7.90 19.08
CA VAL A 111 -1.48 9.27 19.55
C VAL A 111 -2.32 9.62 20.78
N GLY A 112 -3.57 9.18 20.84
CA GLY A 112 -4.48 9.51 21.95
C GLY A 112 -4.24 8.76 23.26
N ASN A 113 -3.37 7.75 23.30
CA ASN A 113 -3.07 6.96 24.50
C ASN A 113 -1.84 7.47 25.28
N ASP A 114 -1.37 8.70 25.03
CA ASP A 114 -0.21 9.37 25.66
C ASP A 114 1.08 8.53 25.71
N THR A 115 1.15 7.47 24.91
CA THR A 115 2.25 6.48 24.92
C THR A 115 3.56 7.11 24.44
N PHE A 116 3.48 8.23 23.72
CA PHE A 116 4.61 8.93 23.10
C PHE A 116 4.83 10.35 23.64
N GLY A 117 4.12 10.75 24.71
CA GLY A 117 4.21 12.06 25.34
C GLY A 117 2.90 12.86 25.26
N ASP A 118 2.65 13.69 26.28
CA ASP A 118 1.45 14.51 26.39
C ASP A 118 1.31 15.48 25.19
N ASP A 119 0.11 15.57 24.62
CA ASP A 119 -0.32 16.57 23.63
C ASP A 119 0.42 16.56 22.27
N LEU A 120 0.78 15.39 21.73
CA LEU A 120 1.27 15.29 20.35
C LEU A 120 0.18 15.68 19.33
N PRO A 121 0.42 16.68 18.46
CA PRO A 121 -0.57 17.08 17.46
C PRO A 121 -0.72 15.98 16.39
N PHE A 122 -1.93 15.42 16.28
CA PHE A 122 -2.27 14.47 15.22
C PHE A 122 -2.43 15.19 13.87
N ALA A 123 -1.34 15.25 13.10
CA ALA A 123 -1.33 15.80 11.75
C ALA A 123 -1.25 14.67 10.71
N VAL A 124 -2.32 14.49 9.94
CA VAL A 124 -2.35 13.49 8.86
C VAL A 124 -1.72 14.09 7.59
N PRO A 125 -0.68 13.46 7.02
CA PRO A 125 -0.09 13.91 5.75
C PRO A 125 -0.98 13.48 4.58
N TRP A 126 -2.06 14.22 4.32
CA TRP A 126 -3.04 13.91 3.28
C TRP A 126 -2.42 13.72 1.89
N PHE A 127 -1.35 14.46 1.58
CA PHE A 127 -0.63 14.31 0.32
C PHE A 127 0.02 12.94 0.18
N GLU A 128 0.70 12.44 1.22
CA GLU A 128 1.33 11.12 1.19
C GLU A 128 0.30 10.00 1.10
N VAL A 129 -0.80 10.13 1.84
CA VAL A 129 -1.93 9.20 1.76
C VAL A 129 -2.51 9.17 0.32
N ALA A 130 -2.74 10.33 -0.29
CA ALA A 130 -3.25 10.41 -1.65
C ALA A 130 -2.28 9.79 -2.67
N VAL A 131 -0.98 10.05 -2.55
CA VAL A 131 0.04 9.42 -3.41
C VAL A 131 0.03 7.91 -3.24
N LEU A 132 -0.04 7.41 -2.01
CA LEU A 132 -0.05 5.97 -1.72
C LEU A 132 -1.31 5.29 -2.28
N VAL A 133 -2.47 5.93 -2.16
CA VAL A 133 -3.73 5.46 -2.76
C VAL A 133 -3.61 5.36 -4.28
N VAL A 134 -3.14 6.42 -4.93
CA VAL A 134 -3.01 6.47 -6.41
C VAL A 134 -2.00 5.44 -6.90
N VAL A 135 -0.84 5.34 -6.26
CA VAL A 135 0.20 4.37 -6.62
C VAL A 135 -0.29 2.94 -6.42
N THR A 136 -0.94 2.65 -5.30
CA THR A 136 -1.49 1.32 -5.02
C THR A 136 -2.53 0.92 -6.06
N LEU A 137 -3.48 1.81 -6.34
CA LEU A 137 -4.52 1.55 -7.34
C LEU A 137 -3.91 1.32 -8.74
N ALA A 138 -2.96 2.17 -9.15
CA ALA A 138 -2.28 2.04 -10.43
C ALA A 138 -1.51 0.71 -10.53
N MET A 139 -0.75 0.35 -9.49
CA MET A 139 0.02 -0.89 -9.45
C MET A 139 -0.88 -2.13 -9.44
N SER A 140 -2.00 -2.11 -8.71
CA SER A 140 -3.00 -3.18 -8.72
C SER A 140 -3.60 -3.38 -10.11
N LEU A 141 -3.97 -2.30 -10.80
CA LEU A 141 -4.49 -2.39 -12.17
C LEU A 141 -3.45 -2.89 -13.17
N LEU A 142 -2.19 -2.47 -13.04
CA LEU A 142 -1.09 -2.95 -13.87
C LEU A 142 -0.84 -4.45 -13.65
N ALA A 143 -0.86 -4.90 -12.39
CA ALA A 143 -0.68 -6.30 -12.03
C ALA A 143 -1.81 -7.19 -12.56
N THR A 144 -3.06 -6.73 -12.54
CA THR A 144 -4.22 -7.50 -13.04
C THR A 144 -4.45 -7.37 -14.54
N ALA A 145 -3.83 -6.38 -15.20
CA ALA A 145 -3.99 -6.17 -16.64
C ALA A 145 -3.46 -7.36 -17.47
N ALA A 146 -2.33 -7.96 -17.10
CA ALA A 146 -1.76 -9.11 -17.80
C ALA A 146 -2.70 -10.35 -17.79
N PRO A 147 -3.21 -10.82 -16.64
CA PRO A 147 -4.16 -11.94 -16.61
C PRO A 147 -5.51 -11.58 -17.25
N ALA A 148 -6.00 -10.34 -17.13
CA ALA A 148 -7.22 -9.90 -17.82
C ALA A 148 -7.07 -9.95 -19.35
N GLN A 149 -5.89 -9.61 -19.88
CA GLN A 149 -5.61 -9.76 -21.31
C GLN A 149 -5.60 -11.23 -21.74
N GLN A 150 -5.02 -12.13 -20.93
CA GLN A 150 -5.06 -13.57 -21.21
C GLN A 150 -6.50 -14.09 -21.27
N ALA A 151 -7.39 -13.65 -20.38
CA ALA A 151 -8.82 -13.98 -20.40
C ALA A 151 -9.50 -13.58 -21.71
N SER A 152 -9.23 -12.36 -22.18
CA SER A 152 -9.84 -11.81 -23.40
C SER A 152 -9.42 -12.53 -24.69
N ARG A 153 -8.28 -13.23 -24.66
CA ARG A 153 -7.69 -13.94 -25.81
C ARG A 153 -8.11 -15.41 -25.90
N ILE A 154 -8.95 -15.90 -24.99
CA ILE A 154 -9.45 -17.28 -25.03
C ILE A 154 -10.23 -17.49 -26.34
N LYS A 155 -9.80 -18.50 -27.10
CA LYS A 155 -10.41 -18.87 -28.39
C LYS A 155 -11.68 -19.70 -28.14
N PRO A 156 -12.80 -19.41 -28.84
CA PRO A 156 -14.07 -20.13 -28.67
C PRO A 156 -13.94 -21.64 -28.85
N ALA A 157 -13.13 -22.07 -29.82
CA ALA A 157 -12.92 -23.49 -30.15
C ALA A 157 -12.26 -24.30 -29.01
N VAL A 158 -11.46 -23.67 -28.14
CA VAL A 158 -10.82 -24.34 -27.00
C VAL A 158 -11.79 -24.45 -25.82
N ALA A 159 -12.72 -23.51 -25.68
CA ALA A 159 -13.68 -23.49 -24.58
C ALA A 159 -14.77 -24.56 -24.73
N LEU A 160 -15.12 -24.95 -25.96
CA LEU A 160 -16.11 -26.00 -26.23
C LEU A 160 -15.53 -27.41 -26.20
N ARG A 161 -14.24 -27.60 -26.52
CA ARG A 161 -13.57 -28.91 -26.49
C ARG A 161 -13.24 -29.42 -25.07
N LEU A 162 -13.43 -28.59 -24.05
CA LEU A 162 -13.34 -28.96 -22.63
C LEU A 162 -14.68 -29.46 -22.05
N ALA A 163 -15.73 -29.55 -22.88
CA ALA A 163 -17.06 -30.04 -22.49
C ALA A 163 -17.25 -31.55 -22.75
N ASP A 164 -16.28 -32.18 -23.41
CA ASP A 164 -16.12 -33.64 -23.50
C ASP A 164 -14.97 -34.08 -22.57
#